data_AF-A0A956WZW3-F1
#
_entry.id   AF-A0A956WZW3-F1
#
_cell.length_a   1.000
_cell.length_b   1.000
_cell.length_c   1.000
_cell.angle_alpha   90.00
_cell.angle_beta   90.00
_cell.angle_gamma   90.00
#
_symmetry.space_group_name_H-M   'P 1'
#
loop_
_entity.id
_entity.type
_entity.pdbx_description
1 polymer ?
#
loop_
_entity_poly.entity_id
_entity_poly.type
_entity_poly.pdbx_seq_one_letter_code
_entity_poly.pdbx_strand_id
1 'polypeptide(L)'
;QIRGFHAILFVEWAAAVSQENQELEDFLYQRFPPALKTASDAWIATKPLVNPDAPSSPFVMSEYVLEEDDLAEQWQATAEAELAKANQADETSDRYVLLTVLFASVLFFGGIAGKFQSQIIDMAMLVIGSIIFLAGLGILLTFPMQ
;
A
#
# COMPACT_ATOMS: atom_id res chain seq x y z
N GLN A 1 -4.68 14.01 -4.50
CA GLN A 1 -5.41 15.19 -3.96
C GLN A 1 -5.32 16.40 -4.90
N ILE A 2 -4.16 16.70 -5.50
CA ILE A 2 -3.92 17.84 -6.41
C ILE A 2 -4.84 17.84 -7.65
N ARG A 3 -4.96 16.71 -8.36
CA ARG A 3 -5.85 16.60 -9.54
C ARG A 3 -7.32 16.89 -9.23
N GLY A 4 -7.79 16.52 -8.03
CA GLY A 4 -9.17 16.78 -7.60
C GLY A 4 -9.45 18.27 -7.41
N PHE A 5 -8.49 19.01 -6.84
CA PHE A 5 -8.56 20.47 -6.75
C PHE A 5 -8.54 21.13 -8.13
N HIS A 6 -7.67 20.66 -9.05
CA HIS A 6 -7.62 21.17 -10.42
C HIS A 6 -8.95 20.91 -11.17
N ALA A 7 -9.57 19.75 -10.98
CA ALA A 7 -10.86 19.42 -11.58
C ALA A 7 -11.98 20.35 -11.10
N ILE A 8 -12.03 20.68 -9.80
CA ILE A 8 -13.03 21.61 -9.25
C ILE A 8 -12.85 23.00 -9.86
N LEU A 9 -11.62 23.54 -9.86
CA LEU A 9 -11.33 24.84 -10.47
C LEU A 9 -11.71 24.90 -11.94
N PHE A 10 -11.42 23.83 -12.69
CA PHE A 10 -11.78 23.75 -14.12
C PHE A 10 -13.30 23.71 -14.33
N VAL A 11 -14.02 22.92 -13.53
CA VAL A 11 -15.49 22.84 -13.63
C VAL A 11 -16.14 24.18 -13.28
N GLU A 12 -15.68 24.87 -12.25
CA GLU A 12 -16.17 26.21 -11.89
C GLU A 12 -15.90 27.23 -12.99
N TRP A 13 -14.70 27.20 -13.58
CA TRP A 13 -14.34 28.07 -14.70
C TRP A 13 -15.18 27.76 -15.95
N ALA A 14 -15.34 26.49 -16.31
CA ALA A 14 -16.16 26.07 -17.45
C ALA A 14 -17.65 26.44 -17.25
N ALA A 15 -18.14 26.37 -16.01
CA ALA A 15 -19.48 26.85 -15.66
C ALA A 15 -19.60 28.38 -15.80
N ALA A 16 -18.56 29.14 -15.45
CA ALA A 16 -18.52 30.59 -15.64
C ALA A 16 -18.52 30.97 -17.12
N VAL A 17 -17.74 30.26 -17.95
CA VAL A 17 -17.72 30.42 -19.42
C VAL A 17 -19.10 30.17 -20.02
N SER A 18 -19.77 29.08 -19.61
CA SER A 18 -21.12 28.74 -20.06
C SER A 18 -22.17 29.78 -19.66
N GLN A 19 -21.97 30.45 -18.53
CA GLN A 19 -22.85 31.53 -18.03
C GLN A 19 -22.46 32.92 -18.57
N GLU A 20 -21.47 33.01 -19.46
CA GLU A 20 -20.94 34.27 -20.00
C GLU A 20 -20.47 35.25 -18.90
N ASN A 21 -20.06 34.72 -17.73
CA ASN A 21 -19.60 35.53 -16.61
C ASN A 21 -18.08 35.77 -16.69
N GLN A 22 -17.70 36.77 -17.49
CA GLN A 22 -16.30 37.11 -17.74
C GLN A 22 -15.50 37.47 -16.47
N GLU A 23 -16.13 38.13 -15.49
CA GLU A 23 -15.44 38.48 -14.24
C GLU A 23 -15.01 37.24 -13.46
N LEU A 24 -15.91 36.25 -13.35
CA LEU A 24 -15.61 34.99 -12.66
C LEU A 24 -14.66 34.10 -13.48
N GLU A 25 -14.80 34.09 -14.79
CA GLU A 25 -13.90 33.39 -15.71
C GLU A 25 -12.45 33.86 -15.50
N ASP A 26 -12.21 35.16 -15.65
CA ASP A 26 -10.87 35.75 -15.50
C ASP A 26 -10.32 35.52 -14.10
N PHE A 27 -11.16 35.65 -13.07
CA PHE A 27 -10.77 35.45 -11.68
C PHE A 27 -10.28 34.02 -11.41
N LEU A 28 -10.99 33.01 -11.92
CA LEU A 28 -10.66 31.60 -11.75
C LEU A 28 -9.45 31.21 -12.60
N TYR A 29 -9.43 31.63 -13.87
CA TYR A 29 -8.38 31.30 -14.81
C TYR A 29 -7.02 31.88 -14.41
N GLN A 30 -6.98 33.08 -13.81
CA GLN A 30 -5.74 33.65 -13.24
C GLN A 30 -5.16 32.81 -12.09
N ARG A 31 -6.00 32.03 -11.40
CA ARG A 31 -5.61 31.17 -10.28
C ARG A 31 -5.34 29.72 -10.70
N PHE A 32 -5.45 29.41 -11.99
CA PHE A 32 -5.11 28.08 -12.47
C PHE A 32 -3.63 27.79 -12.19
N PRO A 33 -3.33 26.66 -11.53
CA PRO A 33 -1.96 26.19 -11.39
C PRO A 33 -1.29 26.03 -12.76
N PRO A 34 0.04 26.20 -12.89
CA PRO A 34 0.72 26.22 -14.18
C PRO A 34 0.42 25.01 -15.09
N ALA A 35 0.38 23.81 -14.53
CA ALA A 35 0.05 22.58 -15.25
C ALA A 35 -1.38 22.59 -15.81
N LEU A 36 -2.35 23.01 -14.98
CA LEU A 36 -3.75 23.12 -15.42
C LEU A 36 -3.92 24.20 -16.48
N LYS A 37 -3.24 25.35 -16.32
CA LYS A 37 -3.31 26.46 -17.26
C LYS A 37 -2.78 26.07 -18.63
N THR A 38 -1.56 25.52 -18.67
CA THR A 38 -0.91 25.06 -19.91
C THR A 38 -1.77 24.04 -20.66
N ALA A 39 -2.30 23.06 -19.93
CA ALA A 39 -3.18 22.05 -20.49
C ALA A 39 -4.52 22.62 -20.97
N SER A 40 -5.10 23.57 -20.23
CA SER A 40 -6.35 24.25 -20.60
C SER A 40 -6.17 25.10 -21.85
N ASP A 41 -5.05 25.79 -22.00
CA ASP A 41 -4.75 26.61 -23.19
C ASP A 41 -4.61 25.75 -24.45
N ALA A 42 -3.84 24.66 -24.33
CA ALA A 42 -3.69 23.69 -25.41
C ALA A 42 -5.04 23.05 -25.77
N TRP A 43 -5.85 22.72 -24.76
CA TRP A 43 -7.18 22.15 -24.96
C TRP A 43 -8.14 23.13 -25.64
N ILE A 44 -8.23 24.38 -25.19
CA ILE A 44 -9.06 25.43 -25.80
C ILE A 44 -8.65 25.66 -27.27
N ALA A 45 -7.35 25.59 -27.58
CA ALA A 45 -6.85 25.71 -28.95
C ALA A 45 -7.36 24.59 -29.89
N THR A 46 -7.74 23.42 -29.36
CA THR A 46 -8.39 22.33 -30.13
C THR A 46 -9.86 22.61 -30.47
N LYS A 47 -10.42 23.70 -29.93
CA LYS A 47 -11.81 24.15 -30.11
C LYS A 47 -12.85 23.09 -29.71
N PRO A 48 -12.86 22.65 -28.44
CA PRO A 48 -13.65 21.50 -27.98
C PRO A 48 -15.17 21.64 -28.10
N LEU A 49 -15.68 22.88 -28.19
CA LEU A 49 -17.11 23.14 -28.35
C LEU A 49 -17.63 22.89 -29.78
N VAL A 50 -16.73 22.87 -30.77
CA VAL A 50 -17.10 22.73 -32.19
C VAL A 50 -16.40 21.57 -32.88
N ASN A 51 -15.29 21.09 -32.32
CA ASN A 51 -14.53 19.97 -32.82
C ASN A 51 -14.89 18.69 -32.04
N PRO A 52 -15.62 17.73 -32.64
CA PRO A 52 -15.98 16.48 -31.96
C PRO A 52 -14.78 15.56 -31.70
N ASP A 53 -13.67 15.74 -32.42
CA ASP A 53 -12.42 14.98 -32.22
C ASP A 53 -11.51 15.63 -31.15
N ALA A 54 -11.93 16.75 -30.56
CA ALA A 54 -11.18 17.37 -29.49
C ALA A 54 -11.11 16.45 -28.26
N PRO A 55 -9.98 16.46 -27.52
CA PRO A 55 -9.88 15.71 -26.28
C PRO A 55 -11.00 16.08 -25.30
N SER A 56 -11.42 15.13 -24.46
CA SER A 56 -12.60 15.32 -23.59
C SER A 56 -12.41 16.36 -22.49
N SER A 57 -11.16 16.64 -22.09
CA SER A 57 -10.82 17.61 -21.06
C SER A 57 -9.34 17.99 -21.13
N PRO A 58 -8.90 19.09 -20.50
CA PRO A 58 -7.48 19.39 -20.40
C PRO A 58 -6.68 18.33 -19.64
N PHE A 59 -7.31 17.53 -18.78
CA PHE A 59 -6.65 16.50 -17.97
C PHE A 59 -6.18 15.28 -18.77
N VAL A 60 -6.62 15.12 -20.02
CA VAL A 60 -6.17 14.06 -20.92
C VAL A 60 -5.17 14.55 -21.96
N MET A 61 -4.80 15.83 -21.91
CA MET A 61 -3.78 16.43 -22.79
C MET A 61 -2.40 15.96 -22.36
N SER A 62 -1.49 15.80 -23.32
CA SER A 62 -0.07 15.52 -23.06
C SER A 62 0.62 16.59 -22.22
N GLU A 63 0.10 17.82 -22.27
CA GLU A 63 0.60 19.01 -21.61
C GLU A 63 0.22 19.07 -20.12
N TYR A 64 -0.71 18.22 -19.66
CA TYR A 64 -1.07 18.11 -18.25
C TYR A 64 -0.08 17.22 -17.51
N VAL A 65 1.10 17.77 -17.21
CA VAL A 65 2.16 17.10 -16.45
C VAL A 65 2.24 17.74 -15.06
N LEU A 66 2.16 16.90 -14.02
CA LEU A 66 2.40 17.30 -12.64
C LEU A 66 3.79 16.82 -12.23
N GLU A 67 4.66 17.74 -11.80
CA GLU A 67 6.00 17.38 -11.31
C GLU A 67 5.93 16.43 -10.10
N GLU A 68 4.83 16.49 -9.35
CA GLU A 68 4.58 15.63 -8.21
C GLU A 68 4.28 14.18 -8.60
N ASP A 69 3.86 13.90 -9.84
CA ASP A 69 3.57 12.53 -10.29
C ASP A 69 4.87 11.71 -10.40
N ASP A 70 5.94 12.29 -10.96
CA ASP A 70 7.25 11.62 -11.08
C ASP A 70 7.87 11.34 -9.70
N LEU A 71 7.77 12.32 -8.79
CA LEU A 71 8.23 12.15 -7.41
C LEU A 71 7.39 11.10 -6.69
N ALA A 72 6.06 11.14 -6.84
CA ALA A 72 5.18 10.16 -6.22
C ALA A 72 5.49 8.73 -6.70
N GLU A 73 5.75 8.53 -7.98
CA GLU A 73 6.14 7.23 -8.53
C GLU A 73 7.48 6.74 -7.92
N GLN A 74 8.47 7.62 -7.82
CA GLN A 74 9.76 7.29 -7.19
C GLN A 74 9.61 6.93 -5.69
N TRP A 75 8.83 7.71 -4.95
CA TRP A 75 8.55 7.42 -3.54
C TRP A 75 7.75 6.13 -3.37
N GLN A 76 6.80 5.86 -4.25
CA GLN A 76 6.02 4.62 -4.27
C GLN A 76 6.93 3.41 -4.51
N ALA A 77 7.80 3.46 -5.52
CA ALA A 77 8.77 2.40 -5.81
C ALA A 77 9.72 2.16 -4.62
N THR A 78 10.16 3.23 -3.97
CA THR A 78 11.00 3.14 -2.75
C THR A 78 10.25 2.48 -1.60
N ALA A 79 8.99 2.88 -1.36
CA ALA A 79 8.15 2.31 -0.32
C ALA A 79 7.89 0.82 -0.55
N GLU A 80 7.62 0.41 -1.79
CA GLU A 80 7.44 -1.01 -2.15
C GLU A 80 8.71 -1.82 -1.91
N ALA A 81 9.89 -1.27 -2.24
CA ALA A 81 11.17 -1.92 -1.99
C ALA A 81 11.44 -2.11 -0.49
N GLU A 82 11.16 -1.09 0.34
CA GLU A 82 11.32 -1.19 1.79
C GLU A 82 10.28 -2.11 2.44
N LEU A 83 9.04 -2.10 1.97
CA LEU A 83 8.01 -3.06 2.42
C LEU A 83 8.40 -4.50 2.06
N ALA A 84 8.99 -4.74 0.89
CA ALA A 84 9.48 -6.07 0.54
C ALA A 84 10.57 -6.57 1.50
N LYS A 85 11.50 -5.68 1.89
CA LYS A 85 12.52 -5.99 2.91
C LYS A 85 11.90 -6.24 4.29
N ALA A 86 10.94 -5.40 4.69
CA ALA A 86 10.23 -5.55 5.97
C ALA A 86 9.49 -6.88 6.04
N ASN A 87 8.77 -7.26 4.99
CA ASN A 87 8.08 -8.56 4.92
C ASN A 87 9.05 -9.73 5.01
N GLN A 88 10.23 -9.64 4.37
CA GLN A 88 11.26 -10.66 4.49
C GLN A 88 11.81 -10.77 5.92
N ALA A 89 11.94 -9.64 6.64
CA ALA A 89 12.32 -9.64 8.05
C ALA A 89 11.20 -10.20 8.96
N ASP A 90 9.93 -9.90 8.66
CA ASP A 90 8.77 -10.39 9.42
C ASP A 90 8.62 -11.92 9.34
N GLU A 91 8.92 -12.54 8.17
CA GLU A 91 8.96 -14.00 8.06
C GLU A 91 9.92 -14.66 9.07
N THR A 92 10.97 -13.93 9.48
CA THR A 92 11.91 -14.40 10.50
C THR A 92 11.27 -14.34 11.88
N SER A 93 10.50 -13.30 12.19
CA SER A 93 9.80 -13.13 13.46
C SER A 93 8.71 -14.20 13.68
N ASP A 94 7.87 -14.45 12.68
CA ASP A 94 6.78 -15.45 12.75
C ASP A 94 7.31 -16.85 13.09
N ARG A 95 8.50 -17.18 12.57
CA ARG A 95 9.19 -18.44 12.83
C ARG A 95 9.64 -18.58 14.30
N TYR A 96 10.12 -17.51 14.92
CA TYR A 96 10.47 -17.52 16.35
C TYR A 96 9.24 -17.58 17.25
N VAL A 97 8.13 -16.97 16.85
CA VAL A 97 6.84 -17.09 17.56
C VAL A 97 6.35 -18.54 17.56
N LEU A 98 6.37 -19.22 16.40
CA LEU A 98 6.04 -20.65 16.30
C LEU A 98 6.90 -21.49 17.24
N LEU A 99 8.22 -21.25 17.25
CA LEU A 99 9.16 -21.99 18.08
C LEU A 99 8.86 -21.83 19.57
N THR A 100 8.51 -20.62 20.00
CA THR A 100 8.10 -20.32 21.39
C THR A 100 6.85 -21.11 21.79
N VAL A 101 5.84 -21.16 20.91
CA VAL A 101 4.60 -21.93 21.16
C VAL A 101 4.87 -23.45 21.21
N LEU A 102 5.74 -23.95 20.33
CA LEU A 102 6.14 -25.37 20.34
C LEU A 102 6.84 -25.73 21.65
N PHE A 103 7.82 -24.94 22.08
CA PHE A 103 8.52 -25.21 23.34
C PHE A 103 7.62 -25.03 24.57
N ALA A 104 6.72 -24.04 24.59
CA ALA A 104 5.72 -23.92 25.65
C ALA A 104 4.84 -25.18 25.75
N SER A 105 4.45 -25.74 24.60
CA SER A 105 3.68 -26.99 24.54
C SER A 105 4.47 -28.19 25.08
N VAL A 106 5.77 -28.29 24.74
CA VAL A 106 6.68 -29.32 25.28
C VAL A 106 6.77 -29.22 26.81
N LEU A 107 6.98 -28.00 27.34
CA LEU A 107 7.06 -27.76 28.78
C LEU A 107 5.73 -28.10 29.48
N PHE A 108 4.60 -27.83 28.84
CA PHE A 108 3.28 -28.20 29.35
C PHE A 108 3.09 -29.72 29.47
N PHE A 109 3.38 -30.47 28.40
CA PHE A 109 3.28 -31.93 28.43
C PHE A 109 4.27 -32.54 29.43
N GLY A 110 5.50 -32.04 29.49
CA GLY A 110 6.50 -32.47 30.46
C GLY A 110 6.12 -32.15 31.91
N GLY A 111 5.49 -31.01 32.17
CA GLY A 111 5.09 -30.59 33.52
C GLY A 111 3.86 -31.31 34.08
N ILE A 112 2.98 -31.81 33.20
CA ILE A 112 1.81 -32.61 33.60
C ILE A 112 2.12 -34.11 33.62
N ALA A 113 3.13 -34.57 32.88
CA ALA A 113 3.60 -35.95 32.95
C ALA A 113 3.98 -36.31 34.40
N GLY A 114 3.40 -37.38 34.94
CA GLY A 114 3.57 -37.83 36.32
C GLY A 114 2.42 -37.44 37.26
N LYS A 115 1.41 -36.69 36.77
CA LYS A 115 0.21 -36.33 37.55
C LYS A 115 -0.95 -37.30 37.35
N PHE A 116 -0.89 -38.20 36.37
CA PHE A 116 -1.96 -39.14 36.11
C PHE A 116 -1.75 -40.46 36.87
N GLN A 117 -2.86 -41.06 37.35
CA GLN A 117 -2.80 -42.39 37.97
C GLN A 117 -2.51 -43.51 36.96
N SER A 118 -2.73 -43.25 35.67
CA SER A 118 -2.48 -44.20 34.59
C SER A 118 -1.11 -43.98 33.96
N GLN A 119 -0.24 -44.95 34.15
CA GLN A 119 1.14 -44.96 33.63
C GLN A 119 1.20 -44.91 32.09
N ILE A 120 0.14 -45.37 31.42
CA ILE A 120 0.00 -45.32 29.96
C ILE A 120 -0.20 -43.87 29.48
N ILE A 121 -1.01 -43.09 30.21
CA ILE A 121 -1.31 -41.69 29.85
C ILE A 121 -0.07 -40.83 30.06
N ASP A 122 0.63 -41.01 31.19
CA ASP A 122 1.89 -40.32 31.45
C ASP A 122 2.95 -40.62 30.38
N MET A 123 3.11 -41.90 30.01
CA MET A 123 4.06 -42.31 28.95
C MET A 123 3.67 -41.70 27.59
N ALA A 124 2.39 -41.70 27.24
CA ALA A 124 1.91 -41.14 25.99
C ALA A 124 2.19 -39.63 25.89
N MET A 125 1.95 -38.87 26.96
CA MET A 125 2.25 -37.43 26.99
C MET A 125 3.74 -37.14 26.87
N LEU A 126 4.59 -37.95 27.49
CA LEU A 126 6.04 -37.81 27.44
C LEU A 126 6.58 -38.12 26.04
N VAL A 127 6.04 -39.14 25.37
CA VAL A 127 6.38 -39.48 23.97
C VAL A 127 5.96 -38.35 23.03
N ILE A 128 4.73 -37.83 23.16
CA ILE A 128 4.24 -36.72 22.33
C ILE A 128 5.08 -35.47 22.54
N GLY A 129 5.35 -35.08 23.80
CA GLY A 129 6.22 -33.95 24.13
C GLY A 129 7.63 -34.10 23.56
N SER A 130 8.19 -35.32 23.61
CA SER A 130 9.52 -35.61 23.04
C SER A 130 9.55 -35.49 21.51
N ILE A 131 8.50 -35.96 20.82
CA ILE A 131 8.38 -35.80 19.37
C ILE A 131 8.30 -34.32 18.98
N ILE A 132 7.46 -33.54 19.68
CA ILE A 132 7.31 -32.10 19.44
C ILE A 132 8.64 -31.37 19.72
N PHE A 133 9.35 -31.76 20.79
CA PHE A 133 10.65 -31.21 21.13
C PHE A 133 11.69 -31.46 20.03
N LEU A 134 11.81 -32.69 19.55
CA LEU A 134 12.74 -33.02 18.46
C LEU A 134 12.39 -32.28 17.16
N ALA A 135 11.11 -32.15 16.84
CA ALA A 135 10.66 -31.37 15.69
C ALA A 135 11.01 -29.88 15.84
N GLY A 136 10.74 -29.28 17.00
CA GLY A 136 11.12 -27.90 17.30
C GLY A 136 12.63 -27.67 17.27
N LEU A 137 13.42 -28.61 17.78
CA LEU A 137 14.89 -28.55 17.73
C LEU A 137 15.40 -28.61 16.28
N GLY A 138 14.81 -29.47 15.44
CA GLY A 138 15.12 -29.53 14.02
C GLY A 138 14.85 -28.21 13.30
N ILE A 139 13.70 -27.59 13.57
CA ILE A 139 13.32 -26.28 13.02
C ILE A 139 14.31 -25.18 13.48
N LEU A 140 14.65 -25.15 14.77
CA LEU A 140 15.63 -24.22 15.34
C LEU A 140 16.99 -24.32 14.61
N LEU A 141 17.47 -25.54 14.37
CA LEU A 141 18.78 -25.77 13.73
C LEU A 141 18.80 -25.36 12.25
N THR A 142 17.65 -25.33 11.58
CA THR A 142 17.54 -24.82 10.20
C THR A 142 17.49 -23.30 10.11
N PHE A 143 17.34 -22.57 11.23
CA PHE A 143 17.35 -21.12 11.21
C PHE A 143 18.79 -20.58 11.15
N PRO A 144 19.08 -19.67 10.21
CA PRO A 144 20.37 -18.99 10.19
C PRO A 144 20.47 -18.08 11.42
N MET A 145 21.43 -18.35 12.30
CA MET A 145 21.85 -17.37 13.31
C MET A 145 22.60 -16.26 12.56
N GLN A 146 21.89 -15.16 12.26
CA GLN A 146 22.47 -13.90 11.80
C GLN A 146 22.53 -12.91 12.94
#